data_AF-A0A2G9LZ97-F1
#
_entry.id   AF-A0A2G9LZ97-F1
#
_cell.length_a   1.000
_cell.length_b   1.000
_cell.length_c   1.000
_cell.angle_alpha   90.00
_cell.angle_beta   90.00
_cell.angle_gamma   90.00
#
_symmetry.space_group_name_H-M   'P 1'
#
loop_
_entity.id
_entity.type
_entity.pdbx_description
1 polymer ?
#
loop_
_entity_poly.entity_id
_entity_poly.type
_entity_poly.pdbx_seq_one_letter_code
_entity_poly.pdbx_strand_id
1 'polypeptide(L)'
;LKEAVNELNCGVAIAGGKGKASMRTLAEIDELADDAGLNLSTHRVEKLKYASRMAAKVDNSLVQDNYQLYHHSFIVSKHAWAVVQQGMNSQNSYARRYHWISDAVRSFVDEPHAAICCDAKGQQVLDMTAHSSEESRKTSLDIVNDNPSHIEGYLKISARPEQTSLYDFVNGDFPSQEPAILSLCKNHRLRLSKRSMNALKQAYEVQPESYEELTSLKGIGAGSIRALALISELVYGTEASWNDPAKFSFAHGGKDGIPYPVDKKRMDDNTALLKDAVRNARLGNKERLDALRRLALTTL
;
A
#
# COMPACT_ATOMS: atom_id res chain seq x y z
N LEU A 1 16.76 -14.30 -14.22
CA LEU A 1 15.32 -14.70 -14.22
C LEU A 1 14.57 -13.94 -15.31
N LYS A 2 14.51 -12.60 -15.27
CA LYS A 2 13.88 -11.78 -16.33
C LYS A 2 14.32 -12.19 -17.74
N GLU A 3 15.63 -12.15 -18.01
CA GLU A 3 16.22 -12.50 -19.31
C GLU A 3 15.83 -13.91 -19.73
N ALA A 4 16.11 -14.91 -18.88
CA ALA A 4 15.76 -16.31 -19.17
C ALA A 4 14.26 -16.55 -19.45
N VAL A 5 13.35 -15.90 -18.70
CA VAL A 5 11.90 -16.07 -18.90
C VAL A 5 11.46 -15.44 -20.22
N ASN A 6 11.97 -14.25 -20.53
CA ASN A 6 11.63 -13.55 -21.77
C ASN A 6 12.20 -14.30 -22.99
N GLU A 7 13.40 -14.87 -22.90
CA GLU A 7 13.99 -15.71 -23.97
C GLU A 7 13.20 -16.99 -24.24
N LEU A 8 12.61 -17.60 -23.20
CA LEU A 8 11.87 -18.85 -23.30
C LEU A 8 10.49 -18.70 -23.96
N ASN A 9 9.97 -17.47 -24.13
CA ASN A 9 8.68 -17.20 -24.77
C ASN A 9 7.52 -18.05 -24.24
N CYS A 10 7.47 -18.28 -22.92
CA CYS A 10 6.50 -19.17 -22.27
C CYS A 10 5.10 -18.55 -22.07
N GLY A 11 4.75 -17.48 -22.80
CA GLY A 11 3.49 -16.74 -22.66
C GLY A 11 3.43 -15.82 -21.42
N VAL A 12 4.56 -15.65 -20.73
CA VAL A 12 4.76 -14.74 -19.62
C VAL A 12 6.01 -13.92 -19.90
N ALA A 13 5.95 -12.62 -19.62
CA ALA A 13 7.10 -11.74 -19.68
C ALA A 13 7.27 -10.97 -18.38
N ILE A 14 8.50 -10.55 -18.11
CA ILE A 14 8.86 -9.78 -16.92
C ILE A 14 9.49 -8.46 -17.36
N ALA A 15 9.01 -7.37 -16.78
CA ALA A 15 9.55 -6.02 -16.91
C ALA A 15 10.03 -5.48 -15.55
N GLY A 16 10.98 -4.55 -15.60
CA GLY A 16 11.55 -3.87 -14.43
C GLY A 16 12.80 -4.55 -13.89
N GLY A 17 13.06 -4.33 -12.60
CA GLY A 17 14.24 -4.85 -11.91
C GLY A 17 14.66 -3.97 -10.72
N LYS A 18 15.95 -3.99 -10.41
CA LYS A 18 16.54 -3.24 -9.29
C LYS A 18 17.05 -1.86 -9.75
N GLY A 19 16.91 -0.85 -8.89
CA GLY A 19 17.52 0.46 -9.11
C GLY A 19 17.10 1.08 -10.44
N LYS A 20 18.06 1.41 -11.32
CA LYS A 20 17.75 2.05 -12.62
C LYS A 20 16.83 1.21 -13.51
N ALA A 21 16.82 -0.11 -13.37
CA ALA A 21 15.94 -0.99 -14.15
C ALA A 21 14.46 -0.83 -13.76
N SER A 22 14.14 -0.53 -12.49
CA SER A 22 12.75 -0.28 -12.07
C SER A 22 12.16 0.95 -12.77
N MET A 23 13.00 1.95 -13.05
CA MET A 23 12.60 3.18 -13.75
C MET A 23 12.31 2.95 -15.25
N ARG A 24 12.81 1.85 -15.84
CA ARG A 24 12.56 1.50 -17.25
C ARG A 24 11.34 0.61 -17.47
N THR A 25 10.66 0.18 -16.41
CA THR A 25 9.53 -0.76 -16.49
C THR A 25 8.48 -0.35 -17.52
N LEU A 26 8.13 0.94 -17.60
CA LEU A 26 7.10 1.41 -18.54
C LEU A 26 7.54 1.27 -20.00
N ALA A 27 8.81 1.58 -20.31
CA ALA A 27 9.37 1.40 -21.64
C ALA A 27 9.53 -0.10 -21.98
N GLU A 28 9.94 -0.92 -21.01
CA GLU A 28 10.00 -2.38 -21.18
C GLU A 28 8.59 -2.96 -21.45
N ILE A 29 7.51 -2.42 -20.86
CA ILE A 29 6.14 -2.86 -21.16
C ILE A 29 5.75 -2.52 -22.61
N ASP A 30 6.19 -1.37 -23.14
CA ASP A 30 5.98 -1.01 -24.54
C ASP A 30 6.75 -1.98 -25.47
N GLU A 31 8.01 -2.27 -25.16
CA GLU A 31 8.84 -3.23 -25.91
C GLU A 31 8.23 -4.65 -25.89
N LEU A 32 7.67 -5.09 -24.76
CA LEU A 32 7.00 -6.38 -24.62
C LEU A 32 5.65 -6.47 -25.36
N ALA A 33 5.05 -5.33 -25.72
CA ALA A 33 3.83 -5.32 -26.52
C ALA A 33 4.09 -5.72 -27.97
N ASP A 34 5.25 -5.30 -28.49
CA ASP A 34 5.70 -5.54 -29.86
C ASP A 34 6.35 -6.92 -30.04
N ASP A 35 6.65 -7.61 -28.93
CA ASP A 35 7.24 -8.94 -28.94
C ASP A 35 6.21 -10.03 -29.28
N ALA A 36 6.62 -10.97 -30.15
CA ALA A 36 5.74 -11.93 -30.81
C ALA A 36 5.04 -12.94 -29.85
N GLY A 37 5.47 -13.00 -28.59
CA GLY A 37 4.94 -13.92 -27.58
C GLY A 37 3.59 -13.51 -26.96
N LEU A 38 3.30 -12.21 -26.83
CA LEU A 38 2.15 -11.72 -26.06
C LEU A 38 1.05 -11.09 -26.92
N ASN A 39 1.38 -10.42 -28.04
CA ASN A 39 0.42 -9.75 -28.94
C ASN A 39 -0.62 -8.90 -28.19
N LEU A 40 -0.14 -7.94 -27.39
CA LEU A 40 -1.01 -7.09 -26.56
C LEU A 40 -1.57 -5.93 -27.40
N SER A 41 -2.86 -5.62 -27.23
CA SER A 41 -3.44 -4.43 -27.86
C SER A 41 -2.94 -3.15 -27.18
N THR A 42 -2.86 -2.03 -27.91
CA THR A 42 -2.43 -0.72 -27.37
C THR A 42 -3.18 -0.32 -26.10
N HIS A 43 -4.50 -0.55 -26.07
CA HIS A 43 -5.32 -0.29 -24.88
C HIS A 43 -4.92 -1.15 -23.68
N ARG A 44 -4.53 -2.42 -23.90
CA ARG A 44 -4.04 -3.29 -22.83
C ARG A 44 -2.68 -2.83 -22.32
N VAL A 45 -1.78 -2.39 -23.21
CA VAL A 45 -0.47 -1.84 -22.84
C VAL A 45 -0.61 -0.64 -21.92
N GLU A 46 -1.49 0.31 -22.25
CA GLU A 46 -1.73 1.48 -21.40
C GLU A 46 -2.32 1.11 -20.03
N LYS A 47 -3.22 0.11 -19.97
CA LYS A 47 -3.71 -0.43 -18.69
C LYS A 47 -2.60 -1.07 -17.85
N LEU A 48 -1.67 -1.78 -18.47
CA LEU A 48 -0.54 -2.40 -17.77
C LEU A 48 0.44 -1.34 -17.24
N LYS A 49 0.72 -0.31 -18.04
CA LYS A 49 1.54 0.85 -17.62
C LYS A 49 0.89 1.58 -16.45
N TYR A 50 -0.42 1.80 -16.52
CA TYR A 50 -1.20 2.37 -15.43
C TYR A 50 -1.08 1.53 -14.16
N ALA A 51 -1.35 0.22 -14.24
CA ALA A 51 -1.28 -0.70 -13.11
C ALA A 51 0.12 -0.74 -12.48
N SER A 52 1.17 -0.83 -13.30
CA SER A 52 2.56 -0.81 -12.85
C SER A 52 2.89 0.48 -12.09
N ARG A 53 2.48 1.63 -12.63
CA ARG A 53 2.73 2.93 -12.02
C ARG A 53 1.94 3.10 -10.72
N MET A 54 0.67 2.70 -10.70
CA MET A 54 -0.19 2.83 -9.53
C MET A 54 0.26 1.93 -8.40
N ALA A 55 0.64 0.68 -8.67
CA ALA A 55 1.19 -0.21 -7.65
C ALA A 55 2.41 0.42 -6.96
N ALA A 56 3.34 0.99 -7.73
CA ALA A 56 4.51 1.68 -7.15
C ALA A 56 4.13 2.97 -6.41
N LYS A 57 3.11 3.68 -6.88
CA LYS A 57 2.61 4.92 -6.24
C LYS A 57 2.00 4.62 -4.88
N VAL A 58 1.18 3.58 -4.80
CA VAL A 58 0.46 3.13 -3.61
C VAL A 58 1.43 2.63 -2.55
N ASP A 59 2.31 1.71 -2.91
CA ASP A 59 3.30 1.11 -1.99
C ASP A 59 4.25 2.17 -1.41
N ASN A 60 4.55 3.22 -2.17
CA ASN A 60 5.43 4.30 -1.73
C ASN A 60 4.73 5.45 -0.98
N SER A 61 3.43 5.68 -1.21
CA SER A 61 2.75 6.90 -0.76
C SER A 61 1.58 6.67 0.18
N LEU A 62 0.81 5.60 -0.04
CA LEU A 62 -0.37 5.29 0.76
C LEU A 62 -0.03 4.40 1.96
N VAL A 63 0.97 3.52 1.83
CA VAL A 63 1.53 2.76 2.95
C VAL A 63 2.85 3.40 3.36
N GLN A 64 2.88 4.09 4.50
CA GLN A 64 4.06 4.82 4.97
C GLN A 64 4.72 4.11 6.14
N ASP A 65 5.50 3.09 5.80
CA ASP A 65 6.12 2.14 6.73
C ASP A 65 7.65 2.30 6.86
N ASN A 66 8.22 3.34 6.23
CA ASN A 66 9.66 3.61 6.13
C ASN A 66 10.47 2.58 5.30
N TYR A 67 9.82 1.72 4.51
CA TYR A 67 10.50 0.85 3.57
C TYR A 67 10.58 1.53 2.20
N GLN A 68 11.79 1.90 1.78
CA GLN A 68 12.01 2.56 0.49
C GLN A 68 12.09 1.51 -0.62
N LEU A 69 11.22 1.64 -1.61
CA LEU A 69 11.21 0.77 -2.78
C LEU A 69 12.53 0.88 -3.56
N TYR A 70 13.17 -0.26 -3.79
CA TYR A 70 14.40 -0.35 -4.59
C TYR A 70 14.32 -1.40 -5.70
N HIS A 71 13.27 -2.22 -5.69
CA HIS A 71 13.01 -3.25 -6.67
C HIS A 71 11.55 -3.25 -7.08
N HIS A 72 11.31 -3.29 -8.38
CA HIS A 72 9.98 -3.39 -8.97
C HIS A 72 10.02 -4.45 -10.07
N SER A 73 9.28 -5.54 -9.89
CA SER A 73 9.14 -6.58 -10.90
C SER A 73 7.68 -6.67 -11.33
N PHE A 74 7.45 -6.37 -12.60
CA PHE A 74 6.14 -6.43 -13.24
C PHE A 74 6.08 -7.67 -14.12
N ILE A 75 5.18 -8.59 -13.80
CA ILE A 75 5.00 -9.86 -14.51
C ILE A 75 3.71 -9.75 -15.30
N VAL A 76 3.76 -10.04 -16.59
CA VAL A 76 2.63 -9.90 -17.51
C VAL A 76 2.40 -11.19 -18.30
N SER A 77 1.12 -11.49 -18.50
CA SER A 77 0.65 -12.50 -19.44
C SER A 77 -0.46 -11.92 -20.32
N LYS A 78 -0.96 -12.73 -21.26
CA LYS A 78 -2.09 -12.37 -22.13
C LYS A 78 -3.36 -12.00 -21.37
N HIS A 79 -3.56 -12.52 -20.17
CA HIS A 79 -4.81 -12.34 -19.41
C HIS A 79 -4.60 -11.67 -18.06
N ALA A 80 -3.55 -12.02 -17.33
CA ALA A 80 -3.27 -11.52 -15.98
C ALA A 80 -1.95 -10.74 -15.89
N TRP A 81 -1.80 -9.97 -14.82
CA TRP A 81 -0.55 -9.32 -14.43
C TRP A 81 -0.32 -9.46 -12.92
N ALA A 82 0.93 -9.40 -12.50
CA ALA A 82 1.31 -9.39 -11.10
C ALA A 82 2.46 -8.41 -10.88
N VAL A 83 2.51 -7.80 -9.70
CA VAL A 83 3.62 -6.93 -9.30
C VAL A 83 4.20 -7.44 -8.01
N VAL A 84 5.52 -7.61 -7.99
CA VAL A 84 6.28 -7.89 -6.77
C VAL A 84 7.26 -6.75 -6.57
N GLN A 85 6.98 -5.92 -5.58
CA GLN A 85 7.83 -4.82 -5.16
C GLN A 85 8.61 -5.21 -3.91
N GLN A 86 9.82 -4.66 -3.78
CA GLN A 86 10.62 -4.82 -2.57
C GLN A 86 11.06 -3.45 -2.06
N GLY A 87 10.67 -3.18 -0.82
CA GLY A 87 11.14 -2.06 -0.02
C GLY A 87 12.22 -2.51 0.95
N MET A 88 13.15 -1.62 1.25
CA MET A 88 14.17 -1.83 2.28
C MET A 88 14.08 -0.72 3.31
N ASN A 89 14.10 -1.09 4.58
CA ASN A 89 14.19 -0.13 5.66
C ASN A 89 15.66 -0.01 6.09
N SER A 90 16.23 1.19 5.95
CA SER A 90 17.64 1.45 6.22
C SER A 90 18.01 1.41 7.70
N GLN A 91 17.03 1.54 8.60
CA GLN A 91 17.26 1.58 10.05
C GLN A 91 17.38 0.17 10.64
N ASN A 92 16.56 -0.77 10.18
CA ASN A 92 16.52 -2.14 10.71
C ASN A 92 17.05 -3.19 9.72
N SER A 93 17.45 -2.77 8.51
CA SER A 93 17.96 -3.63 7.42
C SER A 93 17.00 -4.75 7.00
N TYR A 94 15.72 -4.67 7.37
CA TYR A 94 14.72 -5.61 6.89
C TYR A 94 14.21 -5.22 5.50
N ALA A 95 13.84 -6.24 4.74
CA ALA A 95 13.10 -6.08 3.51
C ALA A 95 11.61 -6.32 3.73
N ARG A 96 10.79 -5.60 2.96
CA ARG A 96 9.35 -5.79 2.87
C ARG A 96 8.98 -6.05 1.42
N ARG A 97 8.09 -7.02 1.18
CA ARG A 97 7.62 -7.36 -0.16
C ARG A 97 6.14 -7.04 -0.29
N TYR A 98 5.79 -6.33 -1.36
CA TYR A 98 4.40 -5.98 -1.67
C TYR A 98 3.99 -6.75 -2.90
N HIS A 99 2.87 -7.45 -2.80
CA HIS A 99 2.38 -8.39 -3.79
C HIS A 99 1.03 -7.92 -4.32
N TRP A 100 0.98 -7.71 -5.64
CA TRP A 100 -0.22 -7.34 -6.38
C TRP A 100 -0.53 -8.44 -7.39
N ILE A 101 -1.81 -8.77 -7.54
CA ILE A 101 -2.30 -9.76 -8.51
C ILE A 101 -3.54 -9.17 -9.17
N SER A 102 -3.57 -9.13 -10.50
CA SER A 102 -4.67 -8.53 -11.28
C SER A 102 -6.06 -8.98 -10.84
N ASP A 103 -6.19 -10.25 -10.47
CA ASP A 103 -7.48 -10.88 -10.15
C ASP A 103 -8.01 -10.47 -8.77
N ALA A 104 -7.12 -10.04 -7.88
CA ALA A 104 -7.45 -9.57 -6.54
C ALA A 104 -7.75 -8.06 -6.48
N VAL A 105 -7.20 -7.28 -7.42
CA VAL A 105 -7.33 -5.83 -7.43
C VAL A 105 -8.73 -5.41 -7.87
N ARG A 106 -9.49 -4.82 -6.95
CA ARG A 106 -10.80 -4.20 -7.22
C ARG A 106 -10.72 -2.67 -7.25
N SER A 107 -9.85 -2.11 -6.42
CA SER A 107 -9.47 -0.70 -6.33
C SER A 107 -7.96 -0.64 -6.21
N PHE A 108 -7.30 0.44 -6.64
CA PHE A 108 -5.89 0.65 -6.35
C PHE A 108 -5.65 1.30 -4.98
N VAL A 109 -6.68 1.84 -4.33
CA VAL A 109 -6.57 2.63 -3.10
C VAL A 109 -7.31 2.04 -1.91
N ASP A 110 -8.08 0.97 -2.10
CA ASP A 110 -8.81 0.26 -1.04
C ASP A 110 -8.41 -1.22 -1.03
N GLU A 111 -7.67 -1.61 0.01
CA GLU A 111 -7.09 -2.94 0.24
C GLU A 111 -6.60 -3.65 -1.03
N PRO A 112 -5.70 -3.03 -1.82
CA PRO A 112 -5.39 -3.52 -3.16
C PRO A 112 -4.40 -4.69 -3.17
N HIS A 113 -3.65 -4.90 -2.08
CA HIS A 113 -2.59 -5.89 -2.00
C HIS A 113 -3.13 -7.30 -1.78
N ALA A 114 -2.61 -8.25 -2.56
CA ALA A 114 -2.80 -9.67 -2.24
C ALA A 114 -2.06 -10.03 -0.93
N ALA A 115 -0.85 -9.48 -0.76
CA ALA A 115 -0.08 -9.62 0.46
C ALA A 115 0.98 -8.50 0.60
N ILE A 116 1.25 -8.11 1.84
CA ILE A 116 2.44 -7.36 2.23
C ILE A 116 3.19 -8.25 3.22
N CYS A 117 4.40 -8.67 2.88
CA CYS A 117 5.16 -9.65 3.68
C CYS A 117 6.36 -8.98 4.33
N CYS A 118 6.46 -9.04 5.66
CA CYS A 118 7.60 -8.52 6.42
C CYS A 118 7.80 -9.27 7.72
N ASP A 119 9.07 -9.41 8.15
CA ASP A 119 9.41 -10.14 9.39
C ASP A 119 9.12 -9.28 10.62
N ALA A 120 9.13 -7.95 10.43
CA ALA A 120 8.88 -6.97 11.47
C ALA A 120 7.70 -6.09 11.09
N LYS A 121 6.76 -5.95 12.02
CA LYS A 121 5.70 -4.94 11.95
C LYS A 121 6.16 -3.64 12.60
N GLY A 122 5.83 -2.52 11.97
CA GLY A 122 5.93 -1.20 12.57
C GLY A 122 4.81 -0.98 13.58
N GLN A 123 5.08 -0.15 14.60
CA GLN A 123 4.09 0.19 15.63
C GLN A 123 3.10 1.27 15.18
N GLN A 124 3.53 2.19 14.32
CA GLN A 124 2.73 3.30 13.81
C GLN A 124 3.04 3.46 12.32
N VAL A 125 2.18 2.87 11.49
CA VAL A 125 2.31 2.89 10.02
C VAL A 125 1.06 3.53 9.47
N LEU A 126 1.19 4.68 8.82
CA LEU A 126 0.05 5.29 8.15
C LEU A 126 -0.31 4.43 6.94
N ASP A 127 -1.52 3.89 6.95
CA ASP A 127 -2.08 3.08 5.89
C ASP A 127 -3.36 3.71 5.34
N MET A 128 -3.19 4.50 4.27
CA MET A 128 -4.30 5.08 3.52
C MET A 128 -4.97 4.07 2.59
N THR A 129 -4.49 2.82 2.51
CA THR A 129 -5.14 1.75 1.73
C THR A 129 -6.12 0.92 2.54
N ALA A 130 -6.04 0.95 3.88
CA ALA A 130 -6.97 0.25 4.74
C ALA A 130 -8.42 0.67 4.47
N HIS A 131 -9.37 -0.27 4.55
CA HIS A 131 -10.79 0.04 4.37
C HIS A 131 -11.27 1.06 5.41
N SER A 132 -10.76 0.98 6.65
CA SER A 132 -11.06 1.96 7.71
C SER A 132 -10.62 3.40 7.39
N SER A 133 -9.73 3.61 6.42
CA SER A 133 -9.25 4.93 6.00
C SER A 133 -10.14 5.58 4.92
N GLU A 134 -11.28 4.98 4.55
CA GLU A 134 -12.16 5.46 3.48
C GLU A 134 -12.59 6.92 3.67
N GLU A 135 -13.10 7.27 4.85
CA GLU A 135 -13.55 8.64 5.13
C GLU A 135 -12.38 9.62 5.10
N SER A 136 -11.20 9.23 5.60
CA SER A 136 -9.99 10.05 5.50
C SER A 136 -9.57 10.29 4.03
N ARG A 137 -9.74 9.31 3.14
CA ARG A 137 -9.51 9.46 1.69
C ARG A 137 -10.50 10.44 1.06
N LYS A 138 -11.78 10.38 1.42
CA LYS A 138 -12.82 11.30 0.91
C LYS A 138 -12.55 12.74 1.37
N THR A 139 -12.34 12.95 2.68
CA THR A 139 -11.98 14.26 3.22
C THR A 139 -10.71 14.81 2.58
N SER A 140 -9.70 13.97 2.36
CA SER A 140 -8.47 14.38 1.68
C SER A 140 -8.72 14.88 0.25
N LEU A 141 -9.65 14.25 -0.47
CA LEU A 141 -10.07 14.68 -1.81
C LEU A 141 -10.81 16.02 -1.74
N ASP A 142 -11.75 16.16 -0.81
CA ASP A 142 -12.53 17.38 -0.60
C ASP A 142 -11.63 18.57 -0.23
N ILE A 143 -10.64 18.37 0.65
CA ILE A 143 -9.65 19.40 1.01
C ILE A 143 -8.87 19.88 -0.22
N VAL A 144 -8.51 18.96 -1.13
CA VAL A 144 -7.80 19.34 -2.36
C VAL A 144 -8.71 20.11 -3.29
N ASN A 145 -9.99 19.72 -3.39
CA ASN A 145 -10.98 20.36 -4.23
C ASN A 145 -11.52 21.68 -3.62
N ASP A 146 -11.35 21.92 -2.32
CA ASP A 146 -11.69 23.14 -1.58
C ASP A 146 -10.49 24.10 -1.42
N ASN A 147 -9.77 24.35 -2.52
CA ASN A 147 -8.63 25.27 -2.60
C ASN A 147 -7.47 24.99 -1.61
N PRO A 148 -6.34 24.44 -2.08
CA PRO A 148 -5.15 24.13 -1.28
C PRO A 148 -4.52 25.31 -0.54
N SER A 149 -4.91 26.55 -0.83
CA SER A 149 -4.47 27.73 -0.06
C SER A 149 -4.94 27.67 1.39
N HIS A 150 -6.09 27.02 1.66
CA HIS A 150 -6.62 26.84 3.01
C HIS A 150 -5.74 25.89 3.86
N ILE A 151 -5.02 24.96 3.23
CA ILE A 151 -4.10 24.01 3.89
C ILE A 151 -3.01 24.75 4.67
N GLU A 152 -2.49 25.86 4.14
CA GLU A 152 -1.50 26.67 4.87
C GLU A 152 -2.08 27.26 6.16
N GLY A 153 -3.39 27.54 6.21
CA GLY A 153 -4.11 27.94 7.41
C GLY A 153 -4.18 26.81 8.43
N TYR A 154 -4.65 25.63 8.01
CA TYR A 154 -4.79 24.45 8.88
C TYR A 154 -3.45 24.00 9.49
N LEU A 155 -2.37 24.03 8.70
CA LEU A 155 -1.03 23.68 9.18
C LEU A 155 -0.43 24.72 10.13
N LYS A 156 -0.82 26.00 10.03
CA LYS A 156 -0.39 27.05 10.97
C LYS A 156 -1.08 26.93 12.32
N ILE A 157 -2.35 26.51 12.35
CA ILE A 157 -3.13 26.31 13.59
C ILE A 157 -2.40 25.28 14.47
N SER A 158 -2.05 24.13 13.90
CA SER A 158 -1.29 23.05 14.56
C SER A 158 0.09 23.46 15.12
N ALA A 159 0.65 24.59 14.67
CA ALA A 159 1.99 25.06 15.01
C ALA A 159 2.00 26.20 16.05
N ARG A 160 0.84 26.64 16.55
CA ARG A 160 0.76 27.68 17.58
C ARG A 160 0.89 27.04 18.97
N PRO A 161 2.00 27.28 19.70
CA PRO A 161 2.16 26.77 21.07
C PRO A 161 1.19 27.39 22.09
N GLU A 162 0.44 28.42 21.68
CA GLU A 162 -0.51 29.18 22.50
C GLU A 162 -1.97 28.72 22.32
N GLN A 163 -2.22 27.66 21.54
CA GLN A 163 -3.57 27.18 21.33
C GLN A 163 -4.02 26.40 22.58
N THR A 164 -4.85 27.05 23.39
CA THR A 164 -5.58 26.44 24.49
C THR A 164 -6.75 25.62 23.94
N SER A 165 -6.91 24.41 24.46
CA SER A 165 -8.09 23.59 24.20
C SER A 165 -9.30 24.21 24.91
N LEU A 166 -10.52 23.91 24.45
CA LEU A 166 -11.73 24.29 25.21
C LEU A 166 -11.71 23.73 26.63
N TYR A 167 -10.99 22.63 26.88
CA TYR A 167 -10.77 22.06 28.21
C TYR A 167 -9.95 22.97 29.13
N ASP A 168 -9.04 23.80 28.59
CA ASP A 168 -8.25 24.74 29.39
C ASP A 168 -9.11 25.88 29.98
N PHE A 169 -10.33 26.07 29.45
CA PHE A 169 -11.30 27.06 29.93
C PHE A 169 -12.35 26.47 30.89
N VAL A 170 -12.43 25.14 31.03
CA VAL A 170 -13.44 24.47 31.86
C VAL A 170 -12.81 24.02 33.18
N ASN A 171 -12.96 24.85 34.21
CA ASN A 171 -12.61 24.50 35.58
C ASN A 171 -13.66 23.55 36.18
N GLY A 172 -13.41 22.25 36.12
CA GLY A 172 -14.10 21.25 36.94
C GLY A 172 -15.29 20.55 36.29
N ASP A 173 -15.35 19.25 36.57
CA ASP A 173 -16.40 18.26 36.26
C ASP A 173 -16.57 17.81 34.80
N PHE A 174 -15.73 16.85 34.39
CA PHE A 174 -16.06 15.94 33.29
C PHE A 174 -16.45 14.54 33.82
N PRO A 175 -17.40 13.85 33.16
CA PRO A 175 -17.60 12.42 33.32
C PRO A 175 -16.34 11.65 32.92
N SER A 176 -16.11 10.51 33.55
CA SER A 176 -14.89 9.68 33.57
C SER A 176 -14.40 9.10 32.23
N GLN A 177 -14.89 9.60 31.09
CA GLN A 177 -14.35 9.29 29.77
C GLN A 177 -13.52 10.48 29.30
N GLU A 178 -12.21 10.42 29.53
CA GLU A 178 -11.27 11.28 28.83
C GLU A 178 -11.50 11.09 27.32
N PRO A 179 -11.79 12.16 26.55
CA PRO A 179 -11.73 12.07 25.11
C PRO A 179 -10.31 11.65 24.70
N ALA A 180 -10.18 10.93 23.59
CA ALA A 180 -8.88 10.67 22.98
C ALA A 180 -8.27 11.99 22.49
N ILE A 181 -7.72 12.78 23.42
CA ILE A 181 -6.97 13.98 23.10
C ILE A 181 -5.68 13.48 22.45
N LEU A 182 -5.54 13.71 21.14
CA LEU A 182 -4.27 13.55 20.43
C LEU A 182 -3.24 14.45 21.13
N SER A 183 -2.44 13.85 22.00
CA SER A 183 -1.32 14.51 22.68
C SER A 183 -0.22 14.77 21.65
N LEU A 184 -0.38 15.84 20.88
CA LEU A 184 0.64 16.29 19.93
C LEU A 184 1.82 16.88 20.69
N CYS A 185 3.04 16.45 20.36
CA CYS A 185 4.26 17.10 20.85
C CYS A 185 4.23 18.59 20.50
N LYS A 186 4.67 19.45 21.43
CA LYS A 186 4.69 20.94 21.34
C LYS A 186 5.32 21.54 20.06
N ASN A 187 5.95 20.72 19.21
CA ASN A 187 6.64 21.13 17.98
C ASN A 187 6.33 20.22 16.78
N HIS A 188 5.07 19.84 16.55
CA HIS A 188 4.71 19.12 15.33
C HIS A 188 4.60 20.07 14.12
N ARG A 189 5.75 20.53 13.60
CA ARG A 189 5.79 21.37 12.38
C ARG A 189 5.64 20.50 11.13
N LEU A 190 4.41 20.24 10.73
CA LEU A 190 4.13 19.74 9.38
C LEU A 190 4.48 20.82 8.36
N ARG A 191 5.70 20.75 7.83
CA ARG A 191 6.13 21.60 6.73
C ARG A 191 5.94 20.87 5.40
N LEU A 192 4.87 21.24 4.70
CA LEU A 192 4.77 20.90 3.29
C LEU A 192 5.88 21.62 2.51
N SER A 193 6.58 20.88 1.67
CA SER A 193 7.56 21.48 0.77
C SER A 193 6.85 22.39 -0.24
N LYS A 194 7.53 23.43 -0.74
CA LYS A 194 6.99 24.27 -1.84
C LYS A 194 6.55 23.43 -3.03
N ARG A 195 7.28 22.36 -3.33
CA ARG A 195 6.95 21.40 -4.39
C ARG A 195 5.64 20.66 -4.11
N SER A 196 5.43 20.20 -2.87
CA SER A 196 4.20 19.53 -2.45
C SER A 196 2.99 20.47 -2.52
N MET A 197 3.16 21.72 -2.08
CA MET A 197 2.10 22.74 -2.19
C MET A 197 1.75 23.05 -3.64
N ASN A 198 2.75 23.20 -4.50
CA ASN A 198 2.50 23.42 -5.93
C ASN A 198 1.79 22.21 -6.57
N ALA A 199 2.13 20.98 -6.17
CA ALA A 199 1.45 19.79 -6.66
C ALA A 199 -0.02 19.74 -6.19
N LEU A 200 -0.32 20.15 -4.96
CA LEU A 200 -1.70 20.26 -4.47
C LEU A 200 -2.48 21.33 -5.25
N LYS A 201 -1.87 22.48 -5.53
CA LYS A 201 -2.47 23.53 -6.39
C LYS A 201 -2.77 23.02 -7.80
N GLN A 202 -1.85 22.27 -8.39
CA GLN A 202 -2.07 21.61 -9.69
C GLN A 202 -3.20 20.57 -9.60
N ALA A 203 -3.29 19.82 -8.51
CA ALA A 203 -4.39 18.88 -8.29
C ALA A 203 -5.74 19.60 -8.20
N TYR A 204 -5.79 20.75 -7.52
CA TYR A 204 -6.98 21.61 -7.48
C TYR A 204 -7.38 22.15 -8.86
N GLU A 205 -6.42 22.45 -9.75
CA GLU A 205 -6.76 22.84 -11.12
C GLU A 205 -7.36 21.68 -11.93
N VAL A 206 -6.92 20.44 -11.65
CA VAL A 206 -7.44 19.23 -12.31
C VAL A 206 -8.82 18.83 -11.78
N GLN A 207 -9.13 19.12 -10.51
CA GLN A 207 -10.37 18.70 -9.82
C GLN A 207 -10.59 17.17 -9.92
N PRO A 208 -9.71 16.35 -9.32
CA PRO A 208 -9.85 14.89 -9.38
C PRO A 208 -11.19 14.42 -8.82
N GLU A 209 -11.82 13.48 -9.52
CA GLU A 209 -13.11 12.88 -9.15
C GLU A 209 -12.96 11.79 -8.09
N SER A 210 -11.74 11.23 -7.95
CA SER A 210 -11.46 10.14 -7.02
C SER A 210 -10.09 10.27 -6.36
N TYR A 211 -9.95 9.60 -5.20
CA TYR A 211 -8.67 9.53 -4.50
C TYR A 211 -7.59 8.77 -5.29
N GLU A 212 -8.00 7.80 -6.12
CA GLU A 212 -7.11 7.09 -7.05
C GLU A 212 -6.53 8.06 -8.10
N GLU A 213 -7.38 8.93 -8.66
CA GLU A 213 -6.96 9.96 -9.60
C GLU A 213 -6.01 10.97 -8.95
N LEU A 214 -6.38 11.52 -7.78
CA LEU A 214 -5.52 12.41 -6.99
C LEU A 214 -4.14 11.79 -6.74
N THR A 215 -4.13 10.52 -6.33
CA THR A 215 -2.90 9.75 -6.09
C THR A 215 -2.09 9.58 -7.37
N SER A 216 -2.73 9.42 -8.52
CA SER A 216 -2.06 9.24 -9.81
C SER A 216 -1.33 10.51 -10.28
N LEU A 217 -1.75 11.70 -9.83
CA LEU A 217 -1.18 12.98 -10.25
C LEU A 217 0.31 13.13 -9.90
N LYS A 218 1.04 13.76 -10.80
CA LYS A 218 2.48 13.99 -10.65
C LYS A 218 2.73 14.99 -9.52
N GLY A 219 3.64 14.65 -8.59
CA GLY A 219 4.01 15.53 -7.48
C GLY A 219 3.21 15.27 -6.19
N ILE A 220 2.05 14.60 -6.27
CA ILE A 220 1.40 14.00 -5.11
C ILE A 220 2.19 12.76 -4.72
N GLY A 221 2.69 12.72 -3.49
CA GLY A 221 3.45 11.60 -2.93
C GLY A 221 3.31 11.54 -1.41
N ALA A 222 4.07 10.67 -0.75
CA ALA A 222 3.95 10.39 0.68
C ALA A 222 3.78 11.62 1.58
N GLY A 223 4.58 12.68 1.35
CA GLY A 223 4.50 13.91 2.15
C GLY A 223 3.17 14.66 2.00
N SER A 224 2.61 14.74 0.77
CA SER A 224 1.32 15.38 0.54
C SER A 224 0.19 14.54 1.12
N ILE A 225 0.22 13.23 0.89
CA ILE A 225 -0.78 12.28 1.41
C ILE A 225 -0.81 12.30 2.95
N ARG A 226 0.37 12.31 3.59
CA ARG A 226 0.48 12.39 5.05
C ARG A 226 -0.12 13.69 5.59
N ALA A 227 0.14 14.82 4.93
CA ALA A 227 -0.42 16.09 5.37
C ALA A 227 -1.95 16.11 5.23
N LEU A 228 -2.48 15.60 4.12
CA LEU A 228 -3.93 15.50 3.91
C LEU A 228 -4.58 14.58 4.96
N ALA A 229 -4.00 13.41 5.23
CA ALA A 229 -4.49 12.50 6.26
C ALA A 229 -4.51 13.17 7.65
N LEU A 230 -3.43 13.86 8.02
CA LEU A 230 -3.34 14.56 9.31
C LEU A 230 -4.31 15.74 9.44
N ILE A 231 -4.53 16.50 8.36
CA ILE A 231 -5.52 17.59 8.36
C ILE A 231 -6.93 17.01 8.45
N SER A 232 -7.20 15.92 7.73
CA SER A 232 -8.49 15.22 7.75
C SER A 232 -8.80 14.72 9.17
N GLU A 233 -7.81 14.14 9.87
CA GLU A 233 -7.95 13.70 11.25
C GLU A 233 -8.11 14.89 12.23
N LEU A 234 -7.27 15.92 12.13
CA LEU A 234 -7.24 17.03 13.08
C LEU A 234 -8.42 18.00 12.97
N VAL A 235 -8.82 18.33 11.73
CA VAL A 235 -9.83 19.37 11.47
C VAL A 235 -11.22 18.75 11.34
N TYR A 236 -11.31 17.59 10.70
CA TYR A 236 -12.59 16.96 10.33
C TYR A 236 -12.88 15.68 11.13
N GLY A 237 -11.95 15.21 11.97
CA GLY A 237 -12.15 14.02 12.79
C GLY A 237 -12.21 12.70 12.00
N THR A 238 -11.79 12.69 10.74
CA THR A 238 -11.80 11.47 9.92
C THR A 238 -10.45 10.77 10.03
N GLU A 239 -10.38 9.79 10.92
CA GLU A 239 -9.17 9.04 11.25
C GLU A 239 -8.63 8.21 10.08
N ALA A 240 -7.30 8.19 9.95
CA ALA A 240 -6.61 7.25 9.07
C ALA A 240 -6.16 6.02 9.87
N SER A 241 -6.00 4.88 9.21
CA SER A 241 -5.38 3.70 9.82
C SER A 241 -3.91 3.96 10.12
N TRP A 242 -3.52 3.70 11.37
CA TRP A 242 -2.13 3.71 11.84
C TRP A 242 -1.57 2.29 12.06
N ASN A 243 -2.30 1.28 11.59
CA ASN A 243 -1.96 -0.12 11.72
C ASN A 243 -1.11 -0.61 10.54
N ASP A 244 -0.07 -1.39 10.83
CA ASP A 244 0.78 -1.97 9.78
C ASP A 244 0.05 -3.10 9.02
N PRO A 245 -0.18 -2.95 7.70
CA PRO A 245 -0.87 -3.96 6.89
C PRO A 245 -0.01 -5.20 6.60
N ALA A 246 1.27 -5.20 6.99
CA ALA A 246 2.14 -6.35 6.83
C ALA A 246 1.57 -7.60 7.49
N LYS A 247 1.66 -8.72 6.78
CA LYS A 247 1.43 -10.09 7.25
C LYS A 247 2.80 -10.74 7.48
N PHE A 248 2.83 -11.76 8.34
CA PHE A 248 4.05 -12.47 8.69
C PHE A 248 4.73 -13.05 7.44
N SER A 249 6.03 -12.76 7.26
CA SER A 249 6.84 -13.41 6.23
C SER A 249 7.30 -14.79 6.70
N PHE A 250 6.92 -15.81 5.93
CA PHE A 250 7.41 -17.19 6.01
C PHE A 250 7.38 -17.84 7.40
N ALA A 251 6.30 -18.57 7.70
CA ALA A 251 6.20 -19.41 8.90
C ALA A 251 7.18 -20.61 8.93
N HIS A 252 7.82 -20.91 7.79
CA HIS A 252 8.59 -22.13 7.57
C HIS A 252 10.02 -21.89 7.09
N GLY A 253 10.51 -20.66 7.10
CA GLY A 253 11.91 -20.34 6.76
C GLY A 253 12.13 -19.91 5.31
N GLY A 254 13.35 -19.44 5.03
CA GLY A 254 13.77 -18.91 3.74
C GLY A 254 14.57 -19.94 2.92
N LYS A 255 14.44 -19.89 1.59
CA LYS A 255 15.20 -20.75 0.66
C LYS A 255 16.71 -20.67 0.91
N ASP A 256 17.20 -19.47 1.23
CA ASP A 256 18.62 -19.18 1.40
C ASP A 256 19.10 -19.34 2.86
N GLY A 257 18.27 -19.91 3.74
CA GLY A 257 18.63 -20.19 5.14
C GLY A 257 18.53 -18.99 6.09
N ILE A 258 18.09 -17.83 5.60
CA ILE A 258 17.94 -16.60 6.40
C ILE A 258 16.45 -16.17 6.37
N PRO A 259 15.80 -15.97 7.53
CA PRO A 259 16.35 -16.05 8.88
C PRO A 259 16.66 -17.48 9.38
N TYR A 260 16.03 -18.50 8.82
CA TYR A 260 16.29 -19.91 9.11
C TYR A 260 15.95 -20.80 7.89
N PRO A 261 16.53 -22.02 7.77
CA PRO A 261 16.28 -22.92 6.64
C PRO A 261 14.82 -23.37 6.56
N VAL A 262 14.38 -23.72 5.34
CA VAL A 262 13.02 -24.20 5.12
C VAL A 262 12.77 -25.50 5.89
N ASP A 263 11.91 -25.46 6.91
CA ASP A 263 11.50 -26.63 7.71
C ASP A 263 10.31 -27.32 7.04
N LYS A 264 10.64 -28.21 6.09
CA LYS A 264 9.65 -29.00 5.34
C LYS A 264 8.76 -29.84 6.25
N LYS A 265 9.33 -30.44 7.29
CA LYS A 265 8.59 -31.32 8.21
C LYS A 265 7.50 -30.54 8.95
N ARG A 266 7.86 -29.38 9.51
CA ARG A 266 6.88 -28.49 10.16
C ARG A 266 5.80 -28.02 9.17
N MET A 267 6.16 -27.83 7.90
CA MET A 267 5.21 -27.48 6.84
C MET A 267 4.18 -28.58 6.61
N ASP A 268 4.63 -29.84 6.52
CA ASP A 268 3.76 -31.01 6.38
C ASP A 268 2.88 -31.21 7.62
N ASP A 269 3.44 -31.07 8.82
CA ASP A 269 2.74 -31.21 10.10
C ASP A 269 1.63 -30.15 10.23
N ASN A 270 1.92 -28.87 9.95
CA ASN A 270 0.93 -27.80 9.95
C ASN A 270 -0.16 -28.04 8.89
N THR A 271 0.21 -28.53 7.71
CA THR A 271 -0.74 -28.86 6.65
C THR A 271 -1.67 -29.99 7.08
N ALA A 272 -1.16 -31.03 7.72
CA ALA A 272 -1.96 -32.13 8.26
C ALA A 272 -2.92 -31.63 9.35
N LEU A 273 -2.43 -30.82 10.30
CA LEU A 273 -3.24 -30.23 11.36
C LEU A 273 -4.39 -29.39 10.79
N LEU A 274 -4.12 -28.53 9.81
CA LEU A 274 -5.16 -27.70 9.17
C LEU A 274 -6.18 -28.55 8.41
N LYS A 275 -5.73 -29.58 7.68
CA LYS A 275 -6.63 -30.54 7.00
C LYS A 275 -7.55 -31.23 8.00
N ASP A 276 -7.01 -31.69 9.13
CA ASP A 276 -7.79 -32.38 10.16
C ASP A 276 -8.73 -31.43 10.90
N ALA A 277 -8.31 -30.19 11.17
CA ALA A 277 -9.18 -29.16 11.73
C ALA A 277 -10.38 -28.87 10.81
N VAL A 278 -10.17 -28.73 9.50
CA VAL A 278 -11.26 -28.54 8.52
C VAL A 278 -12.17 -29.78 8.42
N ARG A 279 -11.59 -30.98 8.49
CA ARG A 279 -12.35 -32.25 8.52
C ARG A 279 -13.19 -32.43 9.79
N ASN A 280 -12.74 -31.89 10.92
CA ASN A 280 -13.43 -32.04 12.21
C ASN A 280 -14.35 -30.85 12.54
N ALA A 281 -14.17 -29.70 11.87
CA ALA A 281 -15.05 -28.55 12.02
C ALA A 281 -16.50 -28.91 11.63
N ARG A 282 -17.48 -28.46 12.41
CA ARG A 282 -18.91 -28.59 12.11
C ARG A 282 -19.32 -27.64 10.98
N LEU A 283 -18.86 -27.95 9.78
CA LEU A 283 -19.15 -27.22 8.53
C LEU A 283 -20.08 -28.05 7.66
N GLY A 284 -20.89 -27.40 6.82
CA GLY A 284 -21.62 -28.10 5.77
C GLY A 284 -20.66 -28.76 4.76
N ASN A 285 -21.11 -29.80 4.06
CA ASN A 285 -20.27 -30.53 3.08
C ASN A 285 -19.67 -29.61 2.00
N LYS A 286 -20.43 -28.61 1.55
CA LYS A 286 -19.98 -27.63 0.54
C LYS A 286 -18.89 -26.71 1.08
N GLU A 287 -19.09 -26.15 2.27
CA GLU A 287 -18.12 -25.26 2.95
C GLU A 287 -16.83 -26.01 3.29
N ARG A 288 -16.93 -27.27 3.72
CA ARG A 288 -15.77 -28.12 3.99
C ARG A 288 -14.98 -28.41 2.71
N LEU A 289 -15.65 -28.73 1.60
CA LEU A 289 -15.00 -28.94 0.31
C LEU A 289 -14.32 -27.66 -0.20
N ASP A 290 -14.98 -26.51 -0.08
CA ASP A 290 -14.42 -25.24 -0.53
C ASP A 290 -13.24 -24.80 0.34
N ALA A 291 -13.29 -25.02 1.66
CA ALA A 291 -12.15 -24.80 2.56
C ALA A 291 -10.95 -25.70 2.21
N LEU A 292 -11.17 -27.00 1.96
CA LEU A 292 -10.12 -27.92 1.55
C LEU A 292 -9.53 -27.56 0.19
N ARG A 293 -10.35 -27.10 -0.77
CA ARG A 293 -9.87 -26.62 -2.08
C ARG A 293 -9.00 -25.37 -1.94
N ARG A 294 -9.42 -24.39 -1.13
CA ARG A 294 -8.61 -23.19 -0.84
C ARG A 294 -7.28 -23.55 -0.19
N LEU A 295 -7.28 -24.51 0.73
CA LEU A 295 -6.08 -25.02 1.38
C LEU A 295 -5.13 -25.70 0.38
N ALA A 296 -5.67 -26.51 -0.55
CA ALA A 296 -4.88 -27.19 -1.57
C ALA A 296 -4.24 -26.20 -2.57
N LEU A 297 -4.95 -25.11 -2.91
CA LEU A 297 -4.47 -24.04 -3.79
C LEU A 297 -3.34 -23.20 -3.18
N THR A 298 -3.18 -23.19 -1.85
CA THR A 298 -2.12 -22.43 -1.16
C THR A 298 -0.83 -23.22 -0.96
N THR A 299 -0.84 -24.53 -1.24
CA THR A 299 0.28 -25.46 -1.02
C THR A 299 1.10 -25.82 -2.27
N LEU A 300 0.80 -25.22 -3.43
CA LEU A 300 1.56 -25.36 -4.69
C LEU A 300 2.22 -24.04 -5.06
#